data_AF-A0A7K7NZS1-F1
#
_entry.id   AF-A0A7K7NZS1-F1
#
_cell.length_a   1.000
_cell.length_b   1.000
_cell.length_c   1.000
_cell.angle_alpha   90.00
_cell.angle_beta   90.00
_cell.angle_gamma   90.00
#
_symmetry.space_group_name_H-M   'P 1'
#
loop_
_entity.id
_entity.type
_entity.pdbx_description
1 polymer ?
#
loop_
_entity_poly.entity_id
_entity_poly.type
_entity_poly.pdbx_seq_one_letter_code
_entity_poly.pdbx_strand_id
1 'polypeptide(L)'
;LKHVQKNKMGFVSIKLLTSLKKVKYLTHDWWLMLYTLRFSELLEVNEEGTKVRRWRVSSTGFSVSWVPIPESLLSVPPSRLLLAWELLTLEQDVLLLLQKNFLKTITRMFSPFGTIASIRILRPGRKLPSDVRKYTSDFPELLSKHCALVEYKSLGSA
;
A
#
# COMPACT_ATOMS: atom_id res chain seq x y z
N LEU A 1 -3.72 6.79 -4.81
CA LEU A 1 -4.36 5.92 -5.82
C LEU A 1 -5.79 5.52 -5.51
N LYS A 2 -6.25 5.60 -4.25
CA LYS A 2 -7.62 5.23 -3.83
C LYS A 2 -8.74 5.71 -4.75
N HIS A 3 -8.66 6.94 -5.28
CA HIS A 3 -9.70 7.50 -6.17
C HIS A 3 -9.74 6.84 -7.56
N VAL A 4 -8.59 6.39 -8.07
CA VAL A 4 -8.51 5.66 -9.35
C VAL A 4 -8.93 4.21 -9.17
N GLN A 5 -8.60 3.61 -8.02
CA GLN A 5 -8.95 2.23 -7.66
C GLN A 5 -10.45 2.04 -7.38
N LYS A 6 -11.16 3.08 -6.93
CA LYS A 6 -12.60 3.02 -6.64
C LYS A 6 -13.47 2.97 -7.89
N ASN A 7 -12.96 3.36 -9.07
CA ASN A 7 -13.75 3.42 -10.29
C ASN A 7 -13.46 2.21 -11.18
N LYS A 8 -14.47 1.37 -11.44
CA LYS A 8 -14.35 0.17 -12.29
C LYS A 8 -13.88 0.48 -13.71
N MET A 9 -14.17 1.69 -14.22
CA MET A 9 -13.79 2.12 -15.58
C MET A 9 -12.48 2.91 -15.63
N GLY A 10 -11.81 3.12 -14.48
CA GLY A 10 -10.49 3.77 -14.40
C GLY A 10 -10.47 5.28 -14.69
N PHE A 11 -11.64 5.92 -14.87
CA PHE A 11 -11.74 7.35 -15.11
C PHE A 11 -11.50 8.18 -13.84
N VAL A 12 -10.78 9.29 -14.02
CA VAL A 12 -10.46 10.27 -12.99
C VAL A 12 -10.87 11.65 -13.48
N SER A 13 -11.43 12.50 -12.61
CA SER A 13 -11.81 13.85 -13.01
C SER A 13 -10.59 14.70 -13.38
N ILE A 14 -10.71 15.48 -14.45
CA ILE A 14 -9.63 16.37 -14.89
C ILE A 14 -9.35 17.43 -13.81
N LYS A 15 -10.38 17.90 -13.10
CA LYS A 15 -10.22 18.80 -11.94
C LYS A 15 -9.31 18.21 -10.85
N LEU A 16 -9.40 16.89 -10.60
CA LEU A 16 -8.51 16.23 -9.65
C LEU A 16 -7.09 16.17 -10.21
N LEU A 17 -6.93 15.88 -11.50
CA LEU A 17 -5.63 15.86 -12.16
C LEU A 17 -4.94 17.24 -12.12
N THR A 18 -5.66 18.32 -12.41
CA THR A 18 -5.14 19.70 -12.40
C THR A 18 -4.83 20.19 -10.99
N SER A 19 -5.46 19.62 -9.96
CA SER A 19 -5.13 19.91 -8.56
C SER A 19 -3.81 19.31 -8.07
N LEU A 20 -3.23 18.35 -8.81
CA LEU A 20 -1.97 17.72 -8.43
C LEU A 20 -0.84 18.74 -8.43
N LYS A 21 -0.07 18.81 -7.33
CA LYS A 21 0.98 19.82 -7.12
C LYS A 21 1.89 20.06 -8.33
N LYS A 22 2.34 18.98 -8.98
CA LYS A 22 3.23 19.06 -10.16
C LYS A 22 2.52 19.63 -11.39
N VAL A 23 1.25 19.28 -11.60
CA VAL A 23 0.45 19.76 -12.74
C VAL A 23 0.06 21.22 -12.51
N LYS A 24 -0.40 21.54 -11.30
CA LYS A 24 -0.75 22.89 -10.88
C LYS A 24 0.40 23.89 -11.01
N TYR A 25 1.64 23.44 -10.80
CA TYR A 25 2.83 24.27 -10.98
C TYR A 25 3.12 24.60 -12.45
N LEU A 26 2.75 23.71 -13.39
CA LEU A 26 2.98 23.90 -14.81
C LEU A 26 1.93 24.81 -15.44
N THR A 27 0.66 24.63 -15.08
CA THR A 27 -0.41 25.47 -15.59
C THR A 27 -1.60 25.47 -14.63
N HIS A 28 -2.24 26.63 -14.54
CA HIS A 28 -3.47 26.84 -13.78
C HIS A 28 -4.73 26.73 -14.65
N ASP A 29 -4.57 26.75 -15.99
CA ASP A 29 -5.68 26.78 -16.93
C ASP A 29 -6.17 25.37 -17.27
N TRP A 30 -7.36 25.03 -16.76
CA TRP A 30 -7.95 23.72 -16.97
C TRP A 30 -8.34 23.47 -18.44
N TRP A 31 -8.69 24.53 -19.20
CA TRP A 31 -8.98 24.45 -20.63
C TRP A 31 -7.76 24.06 -21.44
N LEU A 32 -6.61 24.66 -21.14
CA LEU A 32 -5.35 24.33 -21.77
C LEU A 32 -4.99 22.87 -21.48
N MET A 33 -5.09 22.44 -20.22
CA MET A 33 -4.88 21.04 -19.83
C MET A 33 -5.81 20.08 -20.57
N LEU A 34 -7.11 20.38 -20.67
CA LEU A 34 -8.07 19.55 -21.41
C LEU A 34 -7.68 19.44 -22.89
N TYR A 35 -7.29 20.55 -23.51
CA TYR A 35 -6.82 20.57 -24.88
C TYR A 35 -5.60 19.67 -25.05
N THR A 36 -4.56 19.82 -24.22
CA THR A 36 -3.35 18.98 -24.30
C THR A 36 -3.63 17.51 -24.08
N LEU A 37 -4.56 17.17 -23.18
CA LEU A 37 -4.96 15.79 -22.89
C LEU A 37 -5.58 15.09 -24.11
N ARG A 38 -6.21 15.82 -25.05
CA ARG A 38 -6.78 15.23 -26.27
C ARG A 38 -5.73 14.77 -27.27
N PHE A 39 -4.51 15.33 -27.21
CA PHE A 39 -3.39 14.94 -28.07
C PHE A 39 -2.48 13.89 -27.43
N SER A 40 -2.77 13.46 -26.21
CA SER A 40 -1.96 12.49 -25.49
C SER A 40 -2.21 11.08 -26.02
N GLU A 41 -1.17 10.38 -26.45
CA GLU A 41 -1.27 8.97 -26.88
C GLU A 41 -1.48 8.00 -25.71
N LEU A 42 -1.18 8.43 -24.48
CA LEU A 42 -1.23 7.62 -23.26
C LEU A 42 -2.48 7.84 -22.42
N LEU A 43 -3.33 8.80 -22.80
CA LEU A 43 -4.48 9.22 -22.01
C LEU A 43 -5.67 9.43 -22.92
N GLU A 44 -6.83 8.99 -22.47
CA GLU A 44 -8.08 9.18 -23.18
C GLU A 44 -9.01 10.03 -22.33
N VAL A 45 -9.58 11.04 -22.97
CA VAL A 45 -10.59 11.93 -22.39
C VAL A 45 -11.98 11.39 -22.73
N ASN A 46 -12.91 11.40 -21.78
CA ASN A 46 -14.29 11.03 -22.05
C ASN A 46 -14.95 12.02 -23.03
N GLU A 47 -16.07 11.61 -23.64
CA GLU A 47 -16.81 12.45 -24.60
C GLU A 47 -17.21 13.82 -24.01
N GLU A 48 -17.59 13.85 -22.73
CA GLU A 48 -17.98 15.09 -22.03
C GLU A 48 -16.80 16.02 -21.71
N GLY A 49 -15.54 15.58 -21.86
CA GLY A 49 -14.36 16.39 -21.56
C GLY A 49 -14.12 16.65 -20.07
N THR A 50 -14.69 15.85 -19.17
CA THR A 50 -14.64 16.05 -17.72
C THR A 50 -13.73 15.05 -17.00
N LYS A 51 -13.45 13.90 -17.62
CA LYS A 51 -12.73 12.78 -17.05
C LYS A 51 -11.67 12.28 -18.02
N VAL A 52 -10.60 11.72 -17.46
CA VAL A 52 -9.48 11.14 -18.20
C VAL A 52 -9.16 9.76 -17.64
N ARG A 53 -8.73 8.83 -18.50
CA ARG A 53 -8.23 7.50 -18.11
C ARG A 53 -6.91 7.19 -18.82
N ARG A 54 -6.22 6.15 -18.35
CA ARG A 54 -4.99 5.65 -18.99
C ARG A 54 -5.32 4.87 -20.25
N TRP A 55 -4.70 5.24 -21.34
CA TRP A 55 -4.81 4.56 -22.63
C TRP A 55 -3.44 3.98 -23.00
N ARG A 56 -3.40 2.79 -23.60
CA ARG A 56 -2.16 2.27 -24.18
C ARG A 56 -2.50 1.48 -25.43
N VAL A 57 -1.71 1.70 -26.47
CA VAL A 57 -1.64 0.83 -27.63
C VAL A 57 -0.84 -0.41 -27.24
N SER A 58 -1.37 -1.63 -27.40
CA SER A 58 -0.59 -2.84 -27.15
C SER A 58 0.69 -2.80 -27.99
N SER A 59 1.80 -3.31 -27.45
CA SER A 59 3.10 -3.39 -28.17
C SER A 59 3.02 -4.19 -29.48
N THR A 60 1.93 -4.93 -29.69
CA THR A 60 1.59 -5.65 -30.91
C THR A 60 0.82 -4.80 -31.94
N GLY A 61 0.45 -3.54 -31.64
CA GLY A 61 -0.24 -2.64 -32.57
C GLY A 61 -1.69 -3.02 -32.96
N PHE A 62 -2.11 -4.24 -32.64
CA PHE A 62 -3.39 -4.82 -33.07
C PHE A 62 -4.53 -4.70 -32.05
N SER A 63 -4.26 -4.24 -30.81
CA SER A 63 -5.31 -4.06 -29.81
C SER A 63 -5.11 -2.77 -29.02
N VAL A 64 -6.04 -1.85 -29.21
CA VAL A 64 -6.16 -0.61 -28.45
C VAL A 64 -7.19 -0.84 -27.34
N SER A 65 -6.74 -0.78 -26.10
CA SER A 65 -7.62 -0.95 -24.94
C SER A 65 -7.13 -0.14 -23.75
N TRP A 66 -8.07 0.22 -22.89
CA TRP A 66 -7.76 0.84 -21.60
C TRP A 66 -6.86 -0.07 -20.76
N VAL A 67 -5.83 0.49 -20.15
CA VAL A 67 -4.90 -0.27 -19.31
C VAL A 67 -5.33 -0.19 -17.84
N PRO A 68 -5.68 -1.33 -17.22
CA PRO A 68 -5.93 -1.37 -15.79
C PRO A 68 -4.68 -0.94 -15.02
N ILE A 69 -4.89 -0.40 -13.82
CA ILE A 69 -3.78 -0.06 -12.93
C ILE A 69 -2.96 -1.34 -12.71
N PRO A 70 -1.64 -1.33 -12.98
CA PRO A 70 -0.79 -2.50 -12.77
C PRO A 70 -0.98 -3.05 -11.36
N GLU A 71 -1.06 -4.37 -11.22
CA GLU A 71 -1.23 -5.04 -9.93
C GLU A 71 -0.12 -4.68 -8.94
N SER A 72 1.10 -4.41 -9.42
CA SER A 72 2.21 -3.91 -8.60
C SER A 72 1.93 -2.57 -7.93
N LEU A 73 1.06 -1.72 -8.49
CA LEU A 73 0.60 -0.46 -7.87
C LEU A 73 -0.64 -0.65 -6.98
N LEU A 74 -1.33 -1.79 -7.13
CA LEU A 74 -2.47 -2.18 -6.28
C LEU A 74 -2.00 -2.91 -5.01
N SER A 75 -0.93 -3.70 -5.12
CA SER A 75 -0.31 -4.49 -4.05
C SER A 75 0.61 -3.66 -3.13
N VAL A 76 0.65 -2.34 -3.32
CA VAL A 76 1.43 -1.43 -2.48
C VAL A 76 0.78 -1.41 -1.10
N PRO A 77 1.38 -2.01 -0.06
CA PRO A 77 0.73 -2.12 1.24
C PRO A 77 0.44 -0.72 1.79
N PRO A 78 -0.71 -0.51 2.43
CA PRO A 78 -1.12 0.81 2.91
C PRO A 78 -0.19 1.36 4.00
N SER A 79 0.64 0.51 4.60
CA SER A 79 1.59 0.86 5.65
C SER A 79 2.86 0.01 5.54
N ARG A 80 3.94 0.44 6.19
CA ARG A 80 5.20 -0.32 6.29
C ARG A 80 5.17 -1.37 7.41
N LEU A 81 4.01 -1.59 8.03
CA LEU A 81 3.84 -2.40 9.24
C LEU A 81 3.21 -3.74 8.90
N LEU A 82 3.84 -4.81 9.35
CA LEU A 82 3.32 -6.17 9.33
C LEU A 82 3.08 -6.65 10.76
N LEU A 83 1.97 -7.36 10.95
CA LEU A 83 1.67 -8.08 12.19
C LEU A 83 2.04 -9.56 12.00
N ALA A 84 2.93 -10.06 12.83
CA ALA A 84 3.32 -11.46 12.88
C ALA A 84 2.85 -12.08 14.20
N TRP A 85 2.18 -13.22 14.13
CA TRP A 85 1.77 -14.00 15.30
C TRP A 85 2.09 -15.49 15.10
N GLU A 86 2.10 -16.25 16.20
CA GLU A 86 2.26 -17.72 16.17
C GLU A 86 3.63 -18.21 15.65
N LEU A 87 4.69 -17.51 16.01
CA LEU A 87 6.05 -17.84 15.58
C LEU A 87 6.74 -18.95 16.41
N LEU A 88 6.12 -19.39 17.51
CA LEU A 88 6.66 -20.42 18.41
C LEU A 88 5.51 -21.30 18.95
N THR A 89 5.60 -22.60 18.70
CA THR A 89 4.85 -23.64 19.42
C THR A 89 5.38 -23.71 20.85
N LEU A 90 4.46 -23.68 21.82
CA LEU A 90 4.72 -23.50 23.24
C LEU A 90 5.39 -24.74 23.86
N GLU A 91 6.58 -24.59 24.42
CA GLU A 91 6.94 -25.28 25.65
C GLU A 91 7.27 -24.24 26.72
N GLN A 92 6.54 -24.34 27.83
CA GLN A 92 6.55 -23.45 28.98
C GLN A 92 7.86 -23.64 29.74
N ASP A 93 8.69 -22.59 29.84
CA ASP A 93 9.46 -22.22 31.06
C ASP A 93 10.68 -21.28 30.87
N VAL A 94 10.85 -20.58 29.74
CA VAL A 94 12.02 -19.68 29.60
C VAL A 94 11.69 -18.28 29.08
N LEU A 95 10.99 -17.48 29.88
CA LEU A 95 10.49 -16.13 29.52
C LEU A 95 11.53 -15.15 28.92
N LEU A 96 12.80 -15.21 29.32
CA LEU A 96 13.86 -14.32 28.82
C LEU A 96 14.59 -14.88 27.59
N LEU A 97 14.79 -16.20 27.54
CA LEU A 97 15.38 -16.87 26.38
C LEU A 97 14.41 -16.88 25.19
N LEU A 98 13.10 -16.98 25.49
CA LEU A 98 12.02 -16.88 24.52
C LEU A 98 12.06 -15.55 23.76
N GLN A 99 12.32 -14.42 24.42
CA GLN A 99 12.39 -13.13 23.74
C GLN A 99 13.58 -13.03 22.78
N LYS A 100 14.76 -13.51 23.17
CA LYS A 100 15.94 -13.54 22.28
C LYS A 100 15.72 -14.49 21.11
N ASN A 101 15.15 -15.66 21.36
CA ASN A 101 14.82 -16.65 20.32
C ASN A 101 13.75 -16.11 19.37
N PHE A 102 12.69 -15.50 19.90
CA PHE A 102 11.59 -14.93 19.11
C PHE A 102 12.08 -13.78 18.22
N LEU A 103 12.86 -12.84 18.77
CA LEU A 103 13.44 -11.76 17.98
C LEU A 103 14.40 -12.28 16.91
N LYS A 104 15.21 -13.30 17.24
CA LYS A 104 16.11 -13.95 16.27
C LYS A 104 15.33 -14.66 15.16
N THR A 105 14.24 -15.35 15.48
CA THR A 105 13.36 -16.01 14.51
C THR A 105 12.65 -14.99 13.62
N ILE A 106 12.09 -13.92 14.17
CA ILE A 106 11.49 -12.82 13.40
C ILE A 106 12.53 -12.22 12.46
N THR A 107 13.69 -11.85 12.99
CA THR A 107 14.75 -11.26 12.17
C THR A 107 15.15 -12.22 11.05
N ARG A 108 15.30 -13.52 11.32
CA ARG A 108 15.59 -14.53 10.29
C ARG A 108 14.48 -14.67 9.24
N MET A 109 13.22 -14.66 9.65
CA MET A 109 12.08 -14.82 8.74
C MET A 109 11.83 -13.58 7.89
N PHE A 110 12.00 -12.38 8.46
CA PHE A 110 11.66 -11.12 7.79
C PHE A 110 12.87 -10.44 7.12
N SER A 111 14.11 -10.78 7.49
CA SER A 111 15.32 -10.23 6.86
C SER A 111 15.43 -10.48 5.34
N PRO A 112 14.98 -11.61 4.77
CA PRO A 112 15.05 -11.83 3.33
C PRO A 112 14.14 -10.89 2.51
N PHE A 113 13.07 -10.37 3.12
CA PHE A 113 12.06 -9.57 2.41
C PHE A 113 12.39 -8.06 2.41
N GLY A 114 13.33 -7.63 3.26
CA GLY A 114 13.92 -6.31 3.18
C GLY A 114 14.52 -5.80 4.48
N THR A 115 14.94 -4.53 4.47
CA THR A 115 15.54 -3.90 5.65
C THR A 115 14.48 -3.58 6.69
N ILE A 116 14.53 -4.30 7.81
CA ILE A 116 13.68 -4.06 8.98
C ILE A 116 14.11 -2.76 9.66
N ALA A 117 13.17 -1.83 9.85
CA ALA A 117 13.36 -0.57 10.56
C ALA A 117 13.13 -0.73 12.07
N SER A 118 12.07 -1.44 12.46
CA SER A 118 11.77 -1.67 13.87
C SER A 118 11.04 -3.01 14.08
N ILE A 119 11.29 -3.67 15.21
CA ILE A 119 10.53 -4.84 15.68
C ILE A 119 9.99 -4.51 17.06
N ARG A 120 8.66 -4.55 17.23
CA ARG A 120 7.99 -4.33 18.51
C ARG A 120 7.28 -5.60 18.96
N ILE A 121 7.72 -6.20 20.07
CA ILE A 121 7.11 -7.40 20.64
C ILE A 121 5.93 -6.99 21.52
N LEU A 122 4.74 -7.50 21.20
CA LEU A 122 3.50 -7.33 21.95
C LEU A 122 3.27 -8.59 22.79
N ARG A 123 3.26 -8.42 24.11
CA ARG A 123 3.03 -9.51 25.06
C ARG A 123 1.53 -9.64 25.35
N PRO A 124 1.01 -10.89 25.42
CA PRO A 124 -0.39 -11.12 25.80
C PRO A 124 -0.68 -10.57 27.20
N GLY A 125 -1.89 -10.05 27.40
CA GLY A 125 -2.34 -9.50 28.69
C GLY A 125 -1.81 -8.12 29.10
N ARG A 126 -0.89 -7.49 28.34
CA ARG A 126 -0.49 -6.09 28.60
C ARG A 126 -1.35 -5.10 27.80
N LYS A 127 -1.54 -3.89 28.35
CA LYS A 127 -2.23 -2.80 27.65
C LYS A 127 -1.52 -2.50 26.32
N LEU A 128 -2.22 -2.74 25.21
CA LEU A 128 -1.71 -2.45 23.87
C LEU A 128 -1.53 -0.93 23.67
N PRO A 129 -0.47 -0.49 22.98
CA PRO A 129 -0.29 0.92 22.64
C PRO A 129 -1.45 1.45 21.79
N SER A 130 -1.73 2.76 21.87
CA SER A 130 -2.83 3.45 21.18
C SER A 130 -2.91 3.15 19.69
N ASP A 131 -1.75 2.95 19.07
CA ASP A 131 -1.61 2.74 17.63
C ASP A 131 -2.09 1.36 17.21
N VAL A 132 -1.95 0.37 18.10
CA VAL A 132 -2.34 -1.04 17.86
C VAL A 132 -3.73 -1.34 18.39
N ARG A 133 -4.20 -0.59 19.39
CA ARG A 133 -5.54 -0.72 19.98
C ARG A 133 -6.69 -0.64 18.96
N LYS A 134 -6.47 0.10 17.87
CA LYS A 134 -7.46 0.25 16.78
C LYS A 134 -7.68 -1.04 16.00
N TYR A 135 -6.67 -1.91 15.96
CA TYR A 135 -6.69 -3.18 15.24
C TYR A 135 -7.12 -4.35 16.13
N THR A 136 -7.32 -4.12 17.43
CA THR A 136 -7.77 -5.16 18.35
C THR A 136 -9.18 -5.67 18.03
N SER A 137 -10.01 -4.85 17.40
CA SER A 137 -11.33 -5.25 16.90
C SER A 137 -11.25 -6.22 15.71
N ASP A 138 -10.25 -6.04 14.85
CA ASP A 138 -10.06 -6.86 13.64
C ASP A 138 -9.23 -8.12 13.93
N PHE A 139 -8.33 -8.06 14.91
CA PHE A 139 -7.40 -9.13 15.28
C PHE A 139 -7.41 -9.35 16.80
N PRO A 140 -8.37 -10.11 17.35
CA PRO A 140 -8.43 -10.42 18.78
C PRO A 140 -7.21 -11.21 19.28
N GLU A 141 -6.45 -11.84 18.38
CA GLU A 141 -5.21 -12.57 18.66
C GLU A 141 -4.13 -11.68 19.29
N LEU A 142 -4.17 -10.37 19.05
CA LEU A 142 -3.29 -9.36 19.66
C LEU A 142 -3.33 -9.35 21.20
N LEU A 143 -4.45 -9.79 21.79
CA LEU A 143 -4.64 -9.84 23.24
C LEU A 143 -4.24 -11.18 23.85
N SER A 144 -4.35 -12.26 23.06
CA SER A 144 -4.26 -13.65 23.52
C SER A 144 -2.92 -14.31 23.21
N LYS A 145 -2.27 -13.95 22.09
CA LYS A 145 -1.02 -14.57 21.63
C LYS A 145 0.19 -13.64 21.76
N HIS A 146 1.39 -14.22 21.64
CA HIS A 146 2.63 -13.46 21.45
C HIS A 146 2.70 -12.94 20.02
N CYS A 147 2.63 -11.62 19.87
CA CYS A 147 2.65 -10.97 18.56
C CYS A 147 3.89 -10.09 18.40
N ALA A 148 4.32 -9.86 17.17
CA ALA A 148 5.32 -8.87 16.83
C ALA A 148 4.83 -7.98 15.71
N LEU A 149 5.07 -6.68 15.87
CA LEU A 149 4.91 -5.70 14.82
C LEU A 149 6.27 -5.50 14.16
N VAL A 150 6.37 -5.80 12.87
CA VAL A 150 7.59 -5.63 12.07
C VAL A 150 7.38 -4.43 11.15
N GLU A 151 8.23 -3.43 11.27
CA GLU A 151 8.22 -2.26 10.41
C GLU A 151 9.38 -2.31 9.42
N TYR A 152 9.11 -2.15 8.13
CA TYR A 152 10.15 -2.07 7.12
C TYR A 152 10.56 -0.64 6.80
N LYS A 153 11.81 -0.47 6.35
CA LYS A 153 12.32 0.83 5.92
C LYS A 153 11.68 1.29 4.60
N SER A 154 11.43 0.36 3.68
CA SER A 154 10.79 0.61 2.38
C SER A 154 9.38 0.03 2.36
N LEU A 155 8.49 0.69 1.64
CA LEU A 155 7.11 0.27 1.50
C LEU A 155 6.95 -0.89 0.50
N GLY A 156 7.87 -1.05 -0.44
CA GLY A 156 7.91 -2.22 -1.33
C GLY A 156 8.53 -3.47 -0.70
N SER A 157 9.02 -3.36 0.54
CA SER A 157 9.59 -4.48 1.33
C SER A 157 8.65 -4.96 2.43
N ALA A 158 7.57 -4.20 2.69
CA ALA A 158 6.45 -4.62 3.54
C ALA A 158 5.47 -5.41 2.68
#